data_AF-W2UNR3-F1
#
_entry.id   AF-W2UNR3-F1
#
_cell.length_a   1.000
_cell.length_b   1.000
_cell.length_c   1.000
_cell.angle_alpha   90.00
_cell.angle_beta   90.00
_cell.angle_gamma   90.00
#
_symmetry.space_group_name_H-M   'P 1'
#
loop_
_entity.id
_entity.type
_entity.pdbx_description
1 polymer ?
#
loop_
_entity_poly.entity_id
_entity_poly.type
_entity_poly.pdbx_seq_one_letter_code
_entity_poly.pdbx_strand_id
1 'polypeptide(L)'
;MKTKVFKTVLPAFAFLVAIGIAFAADANSSSQIGYYDDPFIPGIQQVQTQCSPMATGELCTHNGYQLYDEPSLENPLKRVE
;
A
#
# COMPACT_ATOMS: atom_id res chain seq x y z
N MET A 1 33.64 -36.36 7.50
CA MET A 1 33.53 -35.47 6.31
C MET A 1 32.11 -34.91 6.05
N LYS A 2 31.06 -35.25 6.83
CA LYS A 2 29.66 -34.79 6.61
C LYS A 2 29.36 -33.32 6.97
N THR A 3 30.24 -32.65 7.71
CA THR A 3 30.06 -31.26 8.19
C THR A 3 30.47 -30.17 7.19
N LYS A 4 31.19 -30.51 6.11
CA LYS A 4 31.60 -29.52 5.10
C LYS A 4 30.44 -29.06 4.21
N VAL A 5 29.53 -29.98 3.85
CA VAL A 5 28.38 -29.69 2.96
C VAL A 5 27.40 -28.75 3.66
N PHE A 6 27.15 -28.96 4.95
CA PHE A 6 26.29 -28.09 5.76
C PHE A 6 26.80 -26.65 5.84
N LYS A 7 28.13 -26.45 5.83
CA LYS A 7 28.74 -25.11 5.89
C LYS A 7 28.50 -24.27 4.63
N THR A 8 28.21 -24.90 3.49
CA THR A 8 27.97 -24.20 2.22
C THR A 8 26.48 -24.05 1.91
N VAL A 9 25.65 -25.01 2.31
CA VAL A 9 24.21 -24.98 2.04
C VAL A 9 23.47 -24.02 3.00
N LEU A 10 23.91 -23.93 4.26
CA LEU A 10 23.30 -23.05 5.25
C LEU A 10 23.31 -21.56 4.86
N PRO A 11 24.43 -20.96 4.40
CA PRO A 11 24.44 -19.56 3.98
C PRO A 11 23.60 -19.32 2.72
N ALA A 12 23.58 -20.26 1.76
CA ALA A 12 22.76 -20.13 0.55
C ALA A 12 21.26 -20.10 0.89
N PHE A 13 20.82 -20.90 1.85
CA PHE A 13 19.44 -20.89 2.32
C PHE A 13 19.09 -19.60 3.06
N ALA A 14 20.03 -19.07 3.86
CA ALA A 14 19.84 -17.78 4.53
C ALA A 14 19.67 -16.63 3.53
N PHE A 15 20.43 -16.61 2.43
CA PHE A 15 20.25 -15.63 1.36
C PHE A 15 18.88 -15.76 0.67
N LEU A 16 18.46 -16.98 0.34
CA LEU A 16 17.15 -17.22 -0.27
C LEU A 16 15.99 -16.79 0.64
N VAL A 17 16.08 -17.07 1.94
CA VAL A 17 15.08 -16.64 2.93
C VAL A 17 15.09 -15.12 3.09
N ALA A 18 16.25 -14.48 3.15
CA ALA A 18 16.35 -13.02 3.26
C ALA A 18 15.72 -12.32 2.03
N ILE A 19 15.96 -12.84 0.83
CA ILE A 19 15.35 -12.32 -0.41
C ILE A 19 13.83 -12.55 -0.39
N GLY A 20 13.36 -13.73 0.05
CA GLY A 20 11.93 -14.02 0.14
C GLY A 20 11.17 -13.13 1.13
N ILE A 21 11.80 -12.76 2.25
CA ILE A 21 11.19 -11.85 3.24
C ILE A 21 11.09 -10.41 2.71
N ALA A 22 12.05 -9.97 1.89
CA ALA A 22 12.04 -8.62 1.32
C ALA A 22 10.81 -8.35 0.44
N PHE A 23 10.35 -9.34 -0.34
CA PHE A 23 9.18 -9.19 -1.22
C PHE A 23 7.83 -9.34 -0.51
N ALA A 24 7.80 -9.91 0.70
CA ALA A 24 6.57 -10.02 1.48
C ALA A 24 6.16 -8.68 2.14
N ALA A 25 7.09 -7.72 2.24
CA ALA A 25 6.84 -6.43 2.89
C ALA A 25 6.00 -5.46 2.02
N ASP A 26 6.07 -5.56 0.70
CA ASP A 26 5.39 -4.62 -0.22
C ASP A 26 3.94 -5.00 -0.56
N ALA A 27 3.47 -6.18 -0.16
CA ALA A 27 2.20 -6.75 -0.60
C ALA A 27 0.93 -6.10 -0.02
N ASN A 28 1.06 -5.18 0.95
CA ASN A 28 -0.10 -4.58 1.65
C ASN A 28 -0.54 -3.22 1.11
N SER A 29 0.08 -2.70 0.04
CA SER A 29 -0.38 -1.45 -0.57
C SER A 29 -1.55 -1.71 -1.53
N SER A 30 -2.77 -1.61 -1.03
CA SER A 30 -3.98 -1.63 -1.86
C SER A 30 -4.03 -0.36 -2.71
N SER A 31 -3.47 -0.41 -3.92
CA SER A 31 -3.58 0.67 -4.90
C SER A 31 -5.00 0.71 -5.48
N GLN A 32 -5.76 1.75 -5.17
CA GLN A 32 -7.11 1.98 -5.68
C GLN A 32 -7.31 3.42 -6.18
N ILE A 33 -8.46 3.68 -6.80
CA ILE A 33 -8.82 5.02 -7.27
C ILE A 33 -9.55 5.74 -6.13
N GLY A 34 -9.08 6.92 -5.77
CA GLY A 34 -9.77 7.84 -4.87
C GLY A 34 -10.39 9.00 -5.64
N TYR A 35 -11.54 9.46 -5.16
CA TYR A 35 -12.31 10.57 -5.72
C TYR A 35 -12.20 11.79 -4.80
N TYR A 36 -12.09 12.98 -5.37
CA TYR A 36 -12.11 14.24 -4.59
C TYR A 36 -12.81 15.34 -5.39
N ASP A 37 -13.32 16.33 -4.65
CA ASP A 37 -13.93 17.52 -5.23
C ASP A 37 -12.98 18.71 -5.04
N ASP A 38 -12.55 19.29 -6.16
CA ASP A 38 -11.72 20.49 -6.18
C ASP A 38 -12.60 21.66 -6.65
N PRO A 39 -12.85 22.69 -5.82
CA PRO A 39 -13.70 23.83 -6.19
C PRO A 39 -13.17 24.64 -7.38
N PHE A 40 -11.91 24.47 -7.78
CA PHE A 40 -11.32 25.13 -8.95
C PHE A 40 -11.48 24.34 -10.24
N ILE A 41 -11.83 23.04 -10.17
CA ILE A 41 -11.98 22.18 -11.34
C ILE A 41 -13.43 21.66 -11.38
N PRO A 42 -14.19 21.91 -12.46
CA PRO A 42 -15.56 21.45 -12.52
C PRO A 42 -15.63 19.92 -12.55
N GLY A 43 -16.32 19.35 -11.55
CA GLY A 43 -16.61 17.92 -11.45
C GLY A 43 -15.63 17.13 -10.60
N ILE A 44 -16.03 15.92 -10.23
CA ILE A 44 -15.25 15.04 -9.36
C ILE A 44 -13.98 14.57 -10.07
N GLN A 45 -12.86 14.77 -9.40
CA GLN A 45 -11.54 14.35 -9.86
C GLN A 45 -11.18 12.97 -9.30
N GLN A 46 -10.26 12.30 -9.99
CA GLN A 46 -9.80 10.95 -9.63
C GLN A 46 -8.29 10.96 -9.48
N VAL A 47 -7.78 10.24 -8.49
CA VAL A 47 -6.34 10.05 -8.28
C VAL A 47 -6.06 8.64 -7.78
N GLN A 48 -4.93 8.07 -8.20
CA GLN A 48 -4.48 6.78 -7.68
C GLN A 48 -3.95 6.97 -6.26
N THR A 49 -4.43 6.16 -5.32
CA THR A 49 -4.10 6.23 -3.91
C THR A 49 -3.88 4.85 -3.31
N GLN A 50 -3.11 4.78 -2.23
CA GLN A 50 -2.92 3.57 -1.42
C GLN A 50 -3.83 3.54 -0.19
N CYS A 51 -4.78 4.48 -0.11
CA CYS A 51 -5.72 4.61 0.99
C CYS A 51 -6.88 3.63 0.84
N SER A 52 -7.46 3.20 1.96
CA SER A 52 -8.49 2.16 2.01
C SER A 52 -9.71 2.65 2.81
N PRO A 53 -10.94 2.29 2.41
CA PRO A 53 -12.14 2.59 3.18
C PRO A 53 -12.20 1.78 4.49
N MET A 54 -11.48 0.64 4.54
CA MET A 54 -11.41 -0.23 5.72
C MET A 54 -10.29 0.18 6.69
N ALA A 55 -9.43 1.15 6.33
CA ALA A 55 -8.36 1.59 7.20
C ALA A 55 -8.92 2.38 8.40
N THR A 56 -8.21 2.32 9.52
CA THR A 56 -8.60 3.01 10.77
C THR A 56 -7.81 4.29 11.02
N GLY A 57 -6.80 4.58 10.20
CA GLY A 57 -5.92 5.72 10.37
C GLY A 57 -6.54 7.06 9.97
N GLU A 58 -5.66 8.05 9.78
CA GLU A 58 -6.06 9.40 9.40
C GLU A 58 -6.78 9.46 8.05
N LEU A 59 -7.62 10.49 7.93
CA LEU A 59 -8.25 10.87 6.68
C LEU A 59 -7.21 11.07 5.56
N CYS A 60 -7.42 10.37 4.44
CA CYS A 60 -6.54 10.45 3.30
C CYS A 60 -6.87 11.68 2.45
N THR A 61 -5.85 12.48 2.11
CA THR A 61 -6.03 13.72 1.34
C THR A 61 -5.12 13.78 0.13
N HIS A 62 -5.59 14.46 -0.92
CA HIS A 62 -4.82 14.82 -2.10
C HIS A 62 -4.95 16.33 -2.35
N ASN A 63 -3.82 17.05 -2.41
CA ASN A 63 -3.77 18.51 -2.52
C ASN A 63 -4.62 19.25 -1.47
N GLY A 64 -4.77 18.67 -0.27
CA GLY A 64 -5.59 19.23 0.81
C GLY A 64 -7.08 18.86 0.76
N TYR A 65 -7.52 18.16 -0.27
CA TYR A 65 -8.90 17.67 -0.39
C TYR A 65 -9.02 16.22 0.09
N GLN A 66 -10.14 15.91 0.76
CA GLN A 66 -10.45 14.56 1.23
C GLN A 66 -10.67 13.61 0.05
N LEU A 67 -10.10 12.41 0.13
CA LEU A 67 -10.36 11.33 -0.82
C LEU A 67 -11.51 10.44 -0.38
N TYR A 68 -12.28 9.98 -1.35
CA TYR A 68 -13.45 9.13 -1.19
C TYR A 68 -13.34 7.88 -2.07
N ASP A 69 -14.00 6.81 -1.67
CA ASP A 69 -14.02 5.54 -2.39
C ASP A 69 -14.91 5.59 -3.64
N GLU A 70 -15.86 6.53 -3.63
CA GLU A 70 -16.89 6.67 -4.65
C GLU A 70 -17.06 8.13 -5.08
N PRO A 71 -17.52 8.38 -6.32
CA PRO A 71 -17.77 9.73 -6.81
C PRO A 71 -18.96 10.43 -6.14
N SER A 72 -19.77 9.72 -5.33
CA SER A 72 -20.82 10.33 -4.50
C SER A 72 -20.26 11.08 -3.28
N LEU A 73 -18.98 10.89 -2.96
CA LEU A 73 -18.28 11.49 -1.81
C LEU A 73 -18.89 11.10 -0.45
N GLU A 74 -19.53 9.93 -0.37
CA GLU A 74 -20.16 9.46 0.86
C GLU A 74 -19.21 8.65 1.75
N ASN A 75 -18.30 7.90 1.14
CA ASN A 75 -17.41 6.96 1.83
C ASN A 75 -15.95 7.48 1.83
N PRO A 76 -15.45 8.09 2.92
CA PRO A 76 -14.11 8.66 2.97
C PRO A 76 -13.03 7.59 3.08
N LEU A 77 -11.94 7.78 2.32
CA LEU A 77 -10.74 6.96 2.40
C LEU A 77 -9.82 7.39 3.53
N LYS A 78 -9.17 6.40 4.16
CA LYS A 78 -8.23 6.60 5.26
C LYS A 78 -6.88 5.97 4.94
N ARG A 79 -5.83 6.48 5.57
CA ARG A 79 -4.48 5.93 5.45
C ARG A 79 -4.37 4.63 6.23
N VAL A 80 -3.76 3.64 5.59
CA VAL A 80 -3.34 2.41 6.24
C VAL A 80 -2.14 2.79 7.11
N GLU A 81 -2.28 2.65 8.44
CA GLU A 81 -1.18 2.82 9.39
C GLU A 81 -0.26 1.60 9.43
#